data_AF-A0A2N1M7L3-F1
#
_entry.id   AF-A0A2N1M7L3-F1
#
_cell.length_a   1.000
_cell.length_b   1.000
_cell.length_c   1.000
_cell.angle_alpha   90.00
_cell.angle_beta   90.00
_cell.angle_gamma   90.00
#
_symmetry.space_group_name_H-M   'P 1'
#
loop_
_entity.id
_entity.type
_entity.pdbx_description
1 polymer ?
#
loop_
_entity_poly.entity_id
_entity_poly.type
_entity_poly.pdbx_seq_one_letter_code
_entity_poly.pdbx_strand_id
1 'polypeptide(L)'
;MQEFLEHCCKSRHYFFSIKKCGESTCTICRPIRCSTKDFEQLHHLPDPVPGEDLHYISFEKLYGTPTTEDHRPSFRDAKAKKKENMTTTKVKHSMPFCPSAVRAKNVGIIVNCVECEKPRLLFSARKLSKKDRTRLQSFLDTIFYTCGMSFHNTCDLAITTPVPSKQHDEIENLDEGNDCNEDEPENSDDENESDNNMKDSIRELFSRVFVNDSWSCTSQIEKPYYSARIYLDVCIECESLDINETAEDKFPHCSSCSDNTAISKKRLKWKQGGKDKEKRTKI
;
A
#
# COMPACT_ATOMS: atom_id res chain seq x y z
N MET A 1 29.81 -18.39 -9.39
CA MET A 1 28.42 -18.02 -9.05
C MET A 1 28.15 -16.56 -9.40
N GLN A 2 28.95 -15.61 -8.90
CA GLN A 2 28.89 -14.19 -9.25
C GLN A 2 28.82 -13.94 -10.77
N GLU A 3 29.73 -14.57 -11.53
CA GLU A 3 29.79 -14.47 -13.00
C GLU A 3 28.48 -14.90 -13.70
N PHE A 4 27.78 -15.89 -13.16
CA PHE A 4 26.49 -16.33 -13.72
C PHE A 4 25.38 -15.31 -13.44
N LEU A 5 25.36 -14.74 -12.23
CA LEU A 5 24.38 -13.73 -11.85
C LEU A 5 24.52 -12.48 -12.73
N GLU A 6 25.74 -12.04 -12.99
CA GLU A 6 26.01 -10.90 -13.87
C GLU A 6 25.73 -11.23 -15.36
N HIS A 7 25.93 -12.48 -15.78
CA HIS A 7 25.77 -12.89 -17.17
C HIS A 7 24.31 -13.21 -17.57
N CYS A 8 23.53 -13.84 -16.69
CA CYS A 8 22.22 -14.42 -17.03
C CYS A 8 21.07 -13.91 -16.16
N CYS A 9 21.36 -13.13 -15.13
CA CYS A 9 20.32 -12.66 -14.22
C CYS A 9 20.11 -11.17 -14.38
N LYS A 10 18.85 -10.78 -14.25
CA LYS A 10 18.43 -9.39 -14.17
C LYS A 10 17.71 -9.22 -12.84
N SER A 11 18.42 -8.59 -11.91
CA SER A 11 17.88 -8.21 -10.61
C SER A 11 17.14 -6.89 -10.75
N ARG A 12 15.86 -6.90 -10.40
CA ARG A 12 15.02 -5.71 -10.22
C ARG A 12 14.55 -5.65 -8.77
N HIS A 13 13.88 -4.57 -8.40
CA HIS A 13 13.36 -4.37 -7.06
C HIS A 13 12.26 -5.37 -6.71
N TYR A 14 11.32 -5.64 -7.62
CA TYR A 14 10.18 -6.54 -7.34
C TYR A 14 10.37 -7.97 -7.84
N PHE A 15 11.34 -8.22 -8.71
CA PHE A 15 11.55 -9.55 -9.26
C PHE A 15 13.00 -9.78 -9.63
N PHE A 16 13.35 -11.06 -9.62
CA PHE A 16 14.63 -11.55 -10.10
C PHE A 16 14.35 -12.48 -11.27
N SER A 17 14.95 -12.20 -12.42
CA SER A 17 14.73 -12.99 -13.63
C SER A 17 16.02 -13.61 -14.11
N ILE A 18 15.95 -14.89 -14.47
CA ILE A 18 17.08 -15.66 -14.99
C ILE A 18 16.77 -16.01 -16.44
N LYS A 19 17.60 -15.55 -17.37
CA LYS A 19 17.54 -15.94 -18.78
C LYS A 19 18.97 -16.22 -19.26
N LYS A 20 19.19 -17.41 -19.81
CA LYS A 20 20.47 -17.76 -20.43
C LYS A 20 20.78 -16.83 -21.61
N CYS A 21 22.03 -16.81 -22.09
CA CYS A 21 22.38 -15.99 -23.26
C CYS A 21 21.98 -16.61 -24.60
N GLY A 22 21.69 -17.91 -24.64
CA GLY A 22 21.31 -18.64 -25.87
C GLY A 22 22.49 -19.18 -26.67
N GLU A 23 23.71 -18.77 -26.36
CA GLU A 23 24.93 -19.22 -27.06
C GLU A 23 25.27 -20.68 -26.70
N SER A 24 25.37 -21.52 -27.72
CA SER A 24 25.67 -22.96 -27.59
C SER A 24 27.07 -23.22 -27.01
N THR A 25 28.00 -22.31 -27.24
CA THR A 25 29.38 -22.42 -26.77
C THR A 25 29.63 -21.71 -25.43
N CYS A 26 28.59 -21.16 -24.80
CA CYS A 26 28.74 -20.41 -23.55
C CYS A 26 29.19 -21.32 -22.39
N THR A 27 30.37 -21.04 -21.84
CA THR A 27 30.93 -21.76 -20.69
C THR A 27 30.27 -21.37 -19.36
N ILE A 28 29.66 -20.18 -19.30
CA ILE A 28 29.02 -19.65 -18.08
C ILE A 28 27.66 -20.30 -17.84
N CYS A 29 26.76 -20.23 -18.83
CA CYS A 29 25.36 -20.67 -18.64
C CYS A 29 25.02 -22.01 -19.30
N ARG A 30 25.92 -22.57 -20.12
CA ARG A 30 25.74 -23.79 -20.91
C ARG A 30 24.59 -23.67 -21.94
N PRO A 31 24.52 -24.56 -22.94
CA PRO A 31 23.45 -24.54 -23.94
C PRO A 31 22.03 -24.48 -23.34
N ILE A 32 21.13 -23.85 -24.11
CA ILE A 32 19.69 -23.92 -23.87
C ILE A 32 19.18 -25.34 -24.15
N ARG A 33 18.17 -25.77 -23.39
CA ARG A 33 17.56 -27.10 -23.54
C ARG A 33 16.32 -27.10 -24.44
N CYS A 34 15.77 -25.92 -24.72
CA CYS A 34 14.62 -25.74 -25.60
C CYS A 34 15.07 -25.42 -27.03
N SER A 35 14.12 -25.43 -27.96
CA SER A 35 14.39 -25.05 -29.34
C SER A 35 14.79 -23.56 -29.41
N THR A 36 15.63 -23.21 -30.38
CA THR A 36 16.04 -21.82 -30.60
C THR A 36 14.82 -20.92 -30.85
N LYS A 37 13.83 -21.43 -31.59
CA LYS A 37 12.60 -20.70 -31.93
C LYS A 37 11.76 -20.36 -30.69
N ASP A 38 11.65 -21.28 -29.73
CA ASP A 38 10.91 -21.01 -28.49
C ASP A 38 11.71 -20.07 -27.58
N PHE A 39 13.03 -20.24 -27.55
CA PHE A 39 13.90 -19.41 -26.73
C PHE A 39 13.93 -17.93 -27.16
N GLU A 40 13.90 -17.67 -28.47
CA GLU A 40 13.86 -16.32 -29.03
C GLU A 40 12.61 -15.54 -28.63
N GLN A 41 11.50 -16.23 -28.33
CA GLN A 41 10.25 -15.61 -27.89
C GLN A 41 10.25 -15.26 -26.39
N LEU A 42 11.21 -15.78 -25.62
CA LEU A 42 11.30 -15.51 -24.18
C LEU A 42 12.04 -14.18 -23.96
N HIS A 43 11.45 -13.28 -23.19
CA HIS A 43 12.08 -12.04 -22.75
C HIS A 43 12.04 -11.92 -21.23
N HIS A 44 12.93 -11.09 -20.67
CA HIS A 44 12.81 -10.70 -19.27
C HIS A 44 11.48 -9.99 -19.04
N LEU A 45 10.91 -10.12 -17.84
CA LEU A 45 9.71 -9.39 -17.47
C LEU A 45 9.95 -7.87 -17.60
N PRO A 46 9.02 -7.13 -18.20
CA PRO A 46 9.11 -5.68 -18.30
C PRO A 46 8.82 -5.05 -16.94
N ASP A 47 9.44 -3.90 -16.71
CA ASP A 47 9.16 -3.05 -15.55
C ASP A 47 7.90 -2.20 -15.82
N PRO A 48 7.21 -1.70 -14.79
CA PRO A 48 6.02 -0.86 -14.98
C PRO A 48 6.36 0.44 -15.74
N VAL A 49 5.69 0.70 -16.87
CA VAL A 49 5.84 1.95 -17.64
C VAL A 49 4.51 2.71 -17.71
N PRO A 50 4.44 4.00 -17.34
CA PRO A 50 3.21 4.79 -17.40
C PRO A 50 2.72 4.95 -18.84
N GLY A 51 1.42 4.77 -19.03
CA GLY A 51 0.68 5.08 -20.26
C GLY A 51 0.06 6.47 -20.24
N GLU A 52 -0.67 6.80 -21.30
CA GLU A 52 -1.31 8.12 -21.50
C GLU A 52 -2.57 8.31 -20.63
N ASP A 53 -3.22 7.22 -20.24
CA ASP A 53 -4.53 7.17 -19.60
C ASP A 53 -4.46 7.02 -18.07
N LEU A 54 -3.37 7.49 -17.45
CA LEU A 54 -3.05 7.34 -16.02
C LEU A 54 -2.89 5.87 -15.55
N HIS A 55 -2.86 4.91 -16.47
CA HIS A 55 -2.60 3.50 -16.18
C HIS A 55 -1.19 3.10 -16.65
N TYR A 56 -0.69 1.97 -16.16
CA TYR A 56 0.52 1.37 -16.72
C TYR A 56 0.21 0.73 -18.08
N ILE A 57 1.17 0.80 -18.99
CA ILE A 57 1.07 0.13 -20.29
C ILE A 57 0.92 -1.38 -20.05
N SER A 58 0.05 -2.02 -20.84
CA SER A 58 -0.21 -3.47 -20.72
C SER A 58 1.04 -4.31 -20.99
N PHE A 59 1.07 -5.50 -20.40
CA PHE A 59 2.19 -6.43 -20.52
C PHE A 59 2.48 -6.78 -21.98
N GLU A 60 1.45 -7.05 -22.78
CA GLU A 60 1.58 -7.49 -24.17
C GLU A 60 2.30 -6.45 -25.02
N LYS A 61 2.10 -5.16 -24.73
CA LYS A 61 2.77 -4.06 -25.44
C LYS A 61 4.21 -3.85 -24.98
N LEU A 62 4.53 -4.19 -23.73
CA LEU A 62 5.87 -4.01 -23.16
C LEU A 62 6.77 -5.24 -23.31
N TYR A 63 6.20 -6.43 -23.43
CA TYR A 63 6.98 -7.67 -23.44
C TYR A 63 7.97 -7.69 -24.62
N GLY A 64 9.26 -7.90 -24.31
CA GLY A 64 10.34 -7.84 -25.30
C GLY A 64 10.91 -6.45 -25.56
N THR A 65 10.35 -5.39 -24.97
CA THR A 65 10.92 -4.04 -25.03
C THR A 65 11.84 -3.75 -23.83
N PRO A 66 12.89 -2.92 -24.00
CA PRO A 66 13.73 -2.51 -22.88
C PRO A 66 13.01 -1.51 -21.98
N THR A 67 12.84 -1.86 -20.71
CA THR A 67 12.22 -1.01 -19.68
C THR A 67 13.21 -0.69 -18.55
N THR A 68 12.89 0.34 -17.76
CA THR A 68 13.66 0.76 -16.58
C THR A 68 12.78 0.75 -15.32
N GLU A 69 13.42 0.74 -14.15
CA GLU A 69 12.71 0.73 -12.87
C GLU A 69 12.22 2.10 -12.40
N ASP A 70 12.41 3.16 -13.19
CA ASP A 70 12.21 4.54 -12.77
C ASP A 70 10.76 4.85 -12.39
N HIS A 71 9.82 4.08 -12.91
CA HIS A 71 8.37 4.26 -12.70
C HIS A 71 7.75 3.23 -11.76
N ARG A 72 8.57 2.47 -11.02
CA ARG A 72 8.07 1.55 -9.99
C ARG A 72 7.31 2.32 -8.89
N PRO A 73 6.17 1.83 -8.39
CA PRO A 73 5.36 2.54 -7.39
C PRO A 73 6.15 3.05 -6.18
N SER A 74 7.04 2.21 -5.63
CA SER A 74 7.81 2.54 -4.42
C SER A 74 8.78 3.72 -4.60
N PHE A 75 9.21 4.00 -5.83
CA PHE A 75 10.27 4.94 -6.16
C PHE A 75 9.79 6.29 -6.69
N ARG A 76 8.49 6.58 -6.64
CA ARG A 76 7.95 7.85 -7.13
C ARG A 76 8.58 9.03 -6.38
N ASP A 77 9.42 9.80 -7.08
CA ASP A 77 9.98 11.03 -6.53
C ASP A 77 8.85 12.02 -6.25
N ALA A 78 8.68 12.42 -4.99
CA ALA A 78 7.71 13.45 -4.59
C ALA A 78 7.91 14.79 -5.31
N LYS A 79 9.05 14.98 -5.99
CA LYS A 79 9.46 16.21 -6.68
C LYS A 79 9.36 16.15 -8.21
N ALA A 80 9.09 14.99 -8.82
CA ALA A 80 9.10 14.83 -10.28
C ALA A 80 7.89 15.46 -11.00
N LYS A 81 6.82 15.83 -10.29
CA LYS A 81 5.63 16.49 -10.88
C LYS A 81 5.84 17.93 -11.38
N LYS A 82 7.07 18.45 -11.42
CA LYS A 82 7.31 19.87 -11.78
C LYS A 82 7.50 20.13 -13.27
N LYS A 83 7.39 19.12 -14.16
CA LYS A 83 7.78 19.34 -15.57
C LYS A 83 6.98 18.57 -16.62
N GLU A 84 5.66 18.48 -16.49
CA GLU A 84 4.81 18.27 -17.66
C GLU A 84 3.67 19.30 -17.66
N ASN A 85 3.72 20.15 -18.67
CA ASN A 85 2.81 21.27 -18.87
C ASN A 85 1.43 20.74 -19.24
N MET A 86 0.48 20.75 -18.30
CA MET A 86 -0.94 20.72 -18.64
C MET A 86 -1.63 21.94 -18.03
N THR A 87 -2.29 22.65 -18.93
CA THR A 87 -3.01 23.90 -18.76
C THR A 87 -3.93 23.90 -17.53
N THR A 88 -3.83 25.00 -16.77
CA THR A 88 -4.72 25.48 -15.71
C THR A 88 -5.96 24.63 -15.40
N THR A 89 -5.89 23.79 -14.36
CA THR A 89 -7.01 23.60 -13.43
C THR A 89 -6.49 23.14 -12.07
N LYS A 90 -6.92 23.87 -11.02
CA LYS A 90 -6.93 23.55 -9.58
C LYS A 90 -6.12 22.31 -9.14
N VAL A 91 -5.11 22.54 -8.30
CA VAL A 91 -4.35 21.55 -7.51
C VAL A 91 -5.08 20.21 -7.41
N LYS A 92 -4.71 19.25 -8.26
CA LYS A 92 -5.21 17.86 -8.21
C LYS A 92 -4.85 17.32 -6.82
N HIS A 93 -5.81 17.32 -5.91
CA HIS A 93 -5.70 16.51 -4.71
C HIS A 93 -5.59 15.05 -5.19
N SER A 94 -4.55 14.34 -4.77
CA SER A 94 -4.38 12.89 -5.08
C SER A 94 -5.60 12.09 -4.56
N MET A 95 -6.30 12.63 -3.57
CA MET A 95 -7.52 12.05 -3.02
C MET A 95 -8.76 12.49 -3.83
N PRO A 96 -9.74 11.60 -4.06
CA PRO A 96 -10.96 11.89 -4.81
C PRO A 96 -11.98 12.76 -4.04
N PHE A 97 -11.57 13.35 -2.92
CA PHE A 97 -12.41 14.19 -2.07
C PHE A 97 -11.64 15.39 -1.54
N CYS A 98 -12.37 16.41 -1.07
CA CYS A 98 -11.78 17.64 -0.56
C CYS A 98 -10.83 17.37 0.61
N PRO A 99 -9.69 18.10 0.74
CA PRO A 99 -8.76 17.95 1.86
C PRO A 99 -9.40 18.10 3.24
N SER A 100 -10.52 18.83 3.32
CA SER A 100 -11.31 18.98 4.55
C SER A 100 -11.96 17.67 5.02
N ALA A 101 -12.04 16.64 4.19
CA ALA A 101 -12.50 15.29 4.55
C ALA A 101 -11.37 14.41 5.12
N VAL A 102 -10.10 14.82 4.95
CA VAL A 102 -8.91 14.24 5.60
C VAL A 102 -8.86 14.73 7.05
N ARG A 103 -9.82 14.27 7.87
CA ARG A 103 -9.88 14.58 9.31
C ARG A 103 -9.38 13.39 10.09
N ALA A 104 -8.67 13.63 11.19
CA ALA A 104 -8.29 12.64 12.19
C ALA A 104 -9.42 11.64 12.54
N LYS A 105 -10.68 12.10 12.55
CA LYS A 105 -11.86 11.28 12.86
C LYS A 105 -12.21 10.22 11.79
N ASN A 106 -11.71 10.39 10.57
CA ASN A 106 -11.90 9.50 9.42
C ASN A 106 -10.64 8.67 9.11
N VAL A 107 -9.55 8.93 9.83
CA VAL A 107 -8.29 8.20 9.75
C VAL A 107 -8.28 7.22 10.93
N GLY A 108 -8.02 5.96 10.65
CA GLY A 108 -8.11 4.96 11.71
C GLY A 108 -7.64 3.56 11.34
N ILE A 109 -7.10 3.44 10.14
CA ILE A 109 -6.54 2.21 9.59
C ILE A 109 -5.25 2.65 8.91
N ILE A 110 -4.22 1.86 9.12
CA ILE A 110 -2.92 2.03 8.48
C ILE A 110 -2.60 0.76 7.70
N VAL A 111 -1.80 0.93 6.66
CA VAL A 111 -1.16 -0.18 5.96
C VAL A 111 0.34 0.09 5.95
N ASN A 112 1.13 -0.91 6.30
CA ASN A 112 2.58 -0.77 6.33
C ASN A 112 3.16 -1.10 4.96
N CYS A 113 4.09 -0.28 4.50
CA CYS A 113 4.77 -0.55 3.24
C CYS A 113 5.82 -1.65 3.45
N VAL A 114 5.80 -2.70 2.64
CA VAL A 114 6.78 -3.80 2.75
C VAL A 114 8.23 -3.38 2.44
N GLU A 115 8.42 -2.26 1.72
CA GLU A 115 9.75 -1.79 1.30
C GLU A 115 10.41 -0.83 2.30
N CYS A 116 9.61 -0.02 2.99
CA CYS A 116 10.14 1.02 3.89
C CYS A 116 9.58 0.95 5.30
N GLU A 117 8.69 -0.01 5.57
CA GLU A 117 8.01 -0.29 6.83
C GLU A 117 7.05 0.82 7.31
N LYS A 118 7.22 2.06 6.81
CA LYS A 118 6.41 3.23 7.13
C LYS A 118 4.90 2.96 7.03
N PRO A 119 4.12 3.39 8.04
CA PRO A 119 2.68 3.32 8.00
C PRO A 119 2.14 4.35 7.02
N ARG A 120 1.19 3.93 6.19
CA ARG A 120 0.43 4.81 5.29
C ARG A 120 -1.03 4.83 5.70
N LEU A 121 -1.59 6.03 5.74
CA LEU A 121 -2.96 6.22 6.22
C LEU A 121 -3.97 5.86 5.15
N LEU A 122 -4.96 5.05 5.53
CA LEU A 122 -6.17 4.89 4.76
C LEU A 122 -7.17 5.99 5.12
N PHE A 123 -7.68 6.64 4.09
CA PHE A 123 -8.70 7.66 4.19
C PHE A 123 -10.02 7.15 3.61
N SER A 124 -11.13 7.51 4.23
CA SER A 124 -12.46 7.34 3.64
C SER A 124 -13.23 8.63 3.65
N ALA A 125 -14.02 8.86 2.60
CA ALA A 125 -14.93 10.01 2.52
C ALA A 125 -16.01 9.95 3.62
N ARG A 126 -16.40 8.74 4.05
CA ARG A 126 -17.40 8.49 5.08
C ARG A 126 -16.76 7.76 6.27
N LYS A 127 -17.34 7.92 7.45
CA LYS A 127 -16.88 7.18 8.64
C LYS A 127 -17.15 5.68 8.43
N LEU A 128 -16.12 4.85 8.59
CA LEU A 128 -16.24 3.38 8.56
C LEU A 128 -16.84 2.87 9.88
N SER A 129 -17.65 1.82 9.80
CA SER A 129 -18.17 1.13 10.98
C SER A 129 -17.05 0.37 11.72
N LYS A 130 -17.25 0.00 12.99
CA LYS A 130 -16.24 -0.82 13.70
C LYS A 130 -16.00 -2.16 12.98
N LYS A 131 -17.08 -2.79 12.50
CA LYS A 131 -17.03 -4.07 11.76
C LYS A 131 -16.25 -3.91 10.45
N ASP A 132 -16.51 -2.82 9.71
CA ASP A 132 -15.84 -2.51 8.44
C ASP A 132 -14.34 -2.33 8.66
N ARG A 133 -13.95 -1.66 9.76
CA ARG A 133 -12.54 -1.43 10.07
C ARG A 133 -11.80 -2.72 10.36
N THR A 134 -12.38 -3.59 11.19
CA THR A 134 -11.78 -4.90 11.51
C THR A 134 -11.64 -5.76 10.26
N ARG A 135 -12.68 -5.80 9.42
CA ARG A 135 -12.66 -6.58 8.19
C ARG A 135 -11.64 -6.06 7.18
N LEU A 136 -11.57 -4.74 7.01
CA LEU A 136 -10.59 -4.14 6.12
C LEU A 136 -9.17 -4.39 6.64
N GLN A 137 -8.92 -4.25 7.95
CA GLN A 137 -7.61 -4.54 8.53
C GLN A 137 -7.23 -6.01 8.29
N SER A 138 -8.12 -6.95 8.59
CA SER A 138 -7.88 -8.38 8.35
C SER A 138 -7.51 -8.69 6.91
N PHE A 139 -8.08 -7.98 5.94
CA PHE A 139 -7.68 -8.14 4.54
C PHE A 139 -6.34 -7.47 4.22
N LEU A 140 -6.10 -6.26 4.74
CA LEU A 140 -4.84 -5.56 4.55
C LEU A 140 -3.65 -6.37 5.07
N ASP A 141 -3.84 -7.13 6.15
CA ASP A 141 -2.83 -8.01 6.73
C ASP A 141 -2.49 -9.20 5.82
N THR A 142 -3.35 -9.52 4.83
CA THR A 142 -3.12 -10.63 3.86
C THR A 142 -2.43 -10.20 2.58
N ILE A 143 -2.28 -8.89 2.34
CA ILE A 143 -1.71 -8.37 1.10
C ILE A 143 -0.39 -7.66 1.34
N PHE A 144 0.45 -7.63 0.31
CA PHE A 144 1.64 -6.79 0.31
C PHE A 144 1.31 -5.43 -0.29
N TYR A 145 1.55 -4.39 0.51
CA TYR A 145 1.40 -3.01 0.07
C TYR A 145 2.76 -2.35 -0.12
N THR A 146 2.90 -1.63 -1.22
CA THR A 146 4.07 -0.78 -1.50
C THR A 146 3.62 0.66 -1.67
N CYS A 147 4.38 1.63 -1.15
CA CYS A 147 4.11 3.05 -1.37
C CYS A 147 3.90 3.36 -2.86
N GLY A 148 2.99 4.28 -3.16
CA GLY A 148 2.69 4.70 -4.53
C GLY A 148 1.68 3.81 -5.27
N MET A 149 1.31 2.67 -4.68
CA MET A 149 0.19 1.83 -5.12
C MET A 149 -1.14 2.46 -4.72
N SER A 150 -2.17 2.27 -5.54
CA SER A 150 -3.56 2.58 -5.20
C SER A 150 -4.37 1.29 -5.00
N PHE A 151 -5.51 1.40 -4.29
CA PHE A 151 -6.41 0.27 -4.03
C PHE A 151 -7.54 0.12 -5.06
N HIS A 152 -7.49 0.84 -6.18
CA HIS A 152 -8.58 0.85 -7.15
C HIS A 152 -8.82 -0.51 -7.83
N ASN A 153 -7.79 -1.37 -7.91
CA ASN A 153 -7.86 -2.70 -8.56
C ASN A 153 -7.56 -3.87 -7.60
N THR A 154 -7.40 -3.63 -6.30
CA THR A 154 -7.15 -4.73 -5.34
C THR A 154 -8.37 -5.65 -5.14
N CYS A 155 -9.52 -5.25 -5.67
CA CYS A 155 -10.73 -6.07 -5.79
C CYS A 155 -10.53 -7.36 -6.60
N ASP A 156 -9.50 -7.43 -7.45
CA ASP A 156 -9.17 -8.62 -8.23
C ASP A 156 -8.20 -9.57 -7.49
N LEU A 157 -7.40 -9.05 -6.55
CA LEU A 157 -6.51 -9.85 -5.70
C LEU A 157 -7.24 -10.58 -4.58
N ALA A 158 -8.42 -10.08 -4.18
CA ALA A 158 -9.31 -10.76 -3.22
C ALA A 158 -9.87 -12.10 -3.74
N ILE A 159 -9.63 -12.43 -5.02
CA ILE A 159 -10.10 -13.64 -5.67
C ILE A 159 -9.10 -14.80 -5.48
N THR A 160 -7.83 -14.52 -5.18
CA THR A 160 -6.73 -15.51 -5.29
C THR A 160 -6.19 -16.02 -3.95
N THR A 161 -6.56 -15.44 -2.82
CA THR A 161 -6.17 -15.97 -1.50
C THR A 161 -7.10 -17.13 -1.11
N PRO A 162 -6.61 -18.38 -0.97
CA PRO A 162 -7.37 -19.42 -0.31
C PRO A 162 -7.49 -19.03 1.16
N VAL A 163 -8.72 -18.90 1.65
CA VAL A 163 -8.97 -18.75 3.08
C VAL A 163 -8.48 -20.04 3.78
N PRO A 164 -7.72 -19.97 4.89
CA PRO A 164 -7.47 -21.15 5.71
C PRO A 164 -8.80 -21.62 6.30
N SER A 165 -9.34 -22.70 5.75
CA SER A 165 -10.43 -23.46 6.35
C SER A 165 -10.01 -23.86 7.76
N LYS A 166 -10.82 -23.51 8.77
CA LYS A 166 -10.65 -23.99 10.14
C LYS A 166 -10.62 -25.52 10.11
N GLN A 167 -9.47 -26.13 10.36
CA GLN A 167 -9.40 -27.56 10.64
C GLN A 167 -9.87 -27.81 12.07
N HIS A 168 -10.92 -28.61 12.17
CA HIS A 168 -11.43 -29.23 13.37
C HIS A 168 -10.52 -30.44 13.64
N ASP A 169 -9.69 -30.38 14.68
CA ASP A 169 -8.98 -31.55 15.19
C ASP A 169 -9.54 -31.86 16.59
N GLU A 170 -10.35 -32.92 16.65
CA GLU A 170 -10.77 -33.58 17.89
C GLU A 170 -9.65 -34.51 18.37
N ILE A 171 -9.29 -34.43 19.66
CA ILE A 171 -9.00 -35.60 20.52
C ILE A 171 -9.49 -35.29 21.95
N GLU A 172 -10.58 -35.95 22.34
CA GLU A 172 -10.92 -36.66 23.61
C GLU A 172 -10.12 -36.34 24.90
N ASN A 173 -10.64 -36.30 26.14
CA ASN A 173 -11.92 -36.63 26.78
C ASN A 173 -11.86 -36.13 28.26
N LEU A 174 -13.02 -35.82 28.87
CA LEU A 174 -13.50 -36.22 30.22
C LEU A 174 -14.54 -35.22 30.82
N ASP A 175 -15.81 -35.62 30.67
CA ASP A 175 -16.89 -35.75 31.67
C ASP A 175 -17.27 -34.57 32.62
N GLU A 176 -18.49 -34.03 32.44
CA GLU A 176 -19.62 -34.20 33.40
C GLU A 176 -20.88 -33.41 32.95
N GLY A 177 -21.96 -34.15 32.66
CA GLY A 177 -23.35 -33.83 33.10
C GLY A 177 -24.21 -32.78 32.38
N ASN A 178 -25.14 -33.24 31.51
CA ASN A 178 -26.63 -33.17 31.64
C ASN A 178 -27.41 -32.97 30.32
N ASP A 179 -28.38 -33.88 30.13
CA ASP A 179 -29.57 -33.95 29.24
C ASP A 179 -30.23 -32.59 28.88
N CYS A 180 -30.85 -32.36 27.71
CA CYS A 180 -31.84 -33.21 27.04
C CYS A 180 -32.12 -32.85 25.54
N ASN A 181 -32.34 -33.91 24.72
CA ASN A 181 -33.15 -34.17 23.50
C ASN A 181 -34.06 -33.05 22.92
N GLU A 182 -34.48 -33.01 21.64
CA GLU A 182 -34.32 -33.72 20.36
C GLU A 182 -35.05 -32.85 19.29
N ASP A 183 -34.72 -33.05 18.00
CA ASP A 183 -35.56 -32.89 16.79
C ASP A 183 -34.91 -32.08 15.64
N GLU A 184 -34.25 -32.82 14.76
CA GLU A 184 -33.99 -32.51 13.34
C GLU A 184 -35.21 -32.93 12.48
N PRO A 185 -35.43 -32.36 11.28
CA PRO A 185 -34.84 -32.99 10.09
C PRO A 185 -34.33 -32.04 8.99
N GLU A 186 -33.09 -32.29 8.56
CA GLU A 186 -32.54 -32.38 7.19
C GLU A 186 -33.19 -31.55 6.04
N ASN A 187 -32.43 -30.63 5.40
CA ASN A 187 -31.82 -30.84 4.06
C ASN A 187 -31.28 -29.57 3.36
N SER A 188 -30.30 -29.85 2.50
CA SER A 188 -29.86 -29.16 1.25
C SER A 188 -28.97 -27.91 1.32
N ASP A 189 -27.69 -28.15 1.00
CA ASP A 189 -26.88 -27.46 -0.02
C ASP A 189 -27.00 -25.93 -0.15
N ASP A 190 -26.14 -25.18 0.55
CA ASP A 190 -25.79 -23.82 0.11
C ASP A 190 -24.45 -23.29 0.68
N GLU A 191 -23.32 -23.88 0.27
CA GLU A 191 -21.99 -23.36 0.63
C GLU A 191 -21.51 -22.21 -0.29
N ASN A 192 -22.29 -21.81 -1.30
CA ASN A 192 -21.88 -20.81 -2.31
C ASN A 192 -22.41 -19.39 -2.07
N GLU A 193 -23.40 -19.17 -1.21
CA GLU A 193 -24.01 -17.86 -1.04
C GLU A 193 -23.27 -16.96 -0.02
N SER A 194 -22.72 -17.58 1.03
CA SER A 194 -21.96 -16.91 2.10
C SER A 194 -20.67 -16.24 1.60
N ASP A 195 -19.95 -16.93 0.73
CA ASP A 195 -18.60 -16.54 0.29
C ASP A 195 -18.62 -15.41 -0.74
N ASN A 196 -19.64 -15.39 -1.60
CA ASN A 196 -19.85 -14.31 -2.56
C ASN A 196 -20.25 -13.00 -1.86
N ASN A 197 -21.09 -13.08 -0.83
CA ASN A 197 -21.45 -11.92 0.00
C ASN A 197 -20.24 -11.33 0.74
N MET A 198 -19.32 -12.19 1.22
CA MET A 198 -18.05 -11.76 1.82
C MET A 198 -17.09 -11.11 0.80
N LYS A 199 -17.11 -11.50 -0.47
CA LYS A 199 -16.29 -10.87 -1.52
C LYS A 199 -16.85 -9.53 -1.97
N ASP A 200 -18.16 -9.45 -2.16
CA ASP A 200 -18.81 -8.21 -2.60
C ASP A 200 -18.69 -7.10 -1.55
N SER A 201 -18.78 -7.46 -0.27
CA SER A 201 -18.68 -6.46 0.78
C SER A 201 -17.24 -5.98 1.05
N ILE A 202 -16.18 -6.75 0.75
CA ILE A 202 -14.80 -6.21 0.81
C ILE A 202 -14.49 -5.31 -0.39
N ARG A 203 -15.01 -5.64 -1.58
CA ARG A 203 -14.92 -4.78 -2.77
C ARG A 203 -15.60 -3.44 -2.55
N GLU A 204 -16.79 -3.45 -1.94
CA GLU A 204 -17.47 -2.22 -1.57
C GLU A 204 -16.64 -1.36 -0.61
N LEU A 205 -15.95 -1.97 0.36
CA LEU A 205 -15.06 -1.26 1.27
C LEU A 205 -13.88 -0.60 0.52
N PHE A 206 -13.20 -1.33 -0.37
CA PHE A 206 -12.10 -0.80 -1.17
C PHE A 206 -12.50 0.31 -2.13
N SER A 207 -13.75 0.30 -2.63
CA SER A 207 -14.28 1.42 -3.43
C SER A 207 -14.43 2.73 -2.64
N ARG A 208 -14.42 2.65 -1.30
CA ARG A 208 -14.68 3.77 -0.38
C ARG A 208 -13.46 4.19 0.43
N VAL A 209 -12.35 3.45 0.35
CA VAL A 209 -11.09 3.77 1.01
C VAL A 209 -10.00 4.09 0.00
N PHE A 210 -9.09 4.95 0.42
CA PHE A 210 -8.09 5.53 -0.46
C PHE A 210 -6.81 5.73 0.32
N VAL A 211 -5.68 5.38 -0.28
CA VAL A 211 -4.35 5.77 0.19
C VAL A 211 -3.78 6.81 -0.75
N ASN A 212 -2.89 7.64 -0.23
CA ASN A 212 -2.22 8.64 -1.04
C ASN A 212 -1.16 7.99 -1.94
N ASP A 213 -1.54 7.68 -3.16
CA ASP A 213 -0.71 7.08 -4.21
C ASP A 213 0.40 8.00 -4.75
N SER A 214 0.43 9.25 -4.28
CA SER A 214 1.52 10.19 -4.59
C SER A 214 2.68 10.08 -3.59
N TRP A 215 2.57 9.20 -2.60
CA TRP A 215 3.58 9.01 -1.57
C TRP A 215 4.48 7.84 -1.91
N SER A 216 5.78 8.00 -1.64
CA SER A 216 6.82 7.00 -1.89
C SER A 216 7.54 6.62 -0.61
N CYS A 217 8.44 5.65 -0.68
CA CYS A 217 9.23 5.20 0.48
C CYS A 217 10.08 6.31 1.10
N THR A 218 10.49 7.30 0.29
CA THR A 218 11.24 8.48 0.75
C THR A 218 10.36 9.56 1.36
N SER A 219 9.03 9.44 1.25
CA SER A 219 8.11 10.38 1.88
C SER A 219 8.11 10.17 3.41
N GLN A 220 8.12 11.29 4.14
CA GLN A 220 7.86 11.34 5.58
C GLN A 220 6.50 10.71 5.94
N ILE A 221 6.16 10.59 7.22
CA ILE A 221 4.85 10.12 7.69
C ILE A 221 3.78 11.23 7.52
N GLU A 222 2.55 10.82 7.24
CA GLU A 222 1.40 11.70 7.04
C GLU A 222 1.13 12.55 8.29
N LYS A 223 1.04 13.88 8.15
CA LYS A 223 0.68 14.76 9.28
C LYS A 223 -0.61 14.36 10.02
N PRO A 224 -1.67 13.87 9.32
CA PRO A 224 -2.85 13.34 10.00
C PRO A 224 -2.59 12.16 10.94
N TYR A 225 -1.49 11.43 10.80
CA TYR A 225 -1.10 10.32 11.68
C TYR A 225 -0.97 10.84 13.12
N TYR A 226 -0.14 11.86 13.31
CA TYR A 226 0.07 12.52 14.59
C TYR A 226 -1.15 13.33 15.06
N SER A 227 -1.87 13.95 14.11
CA SER A 227 -3.07 14.72 14.44
C SER A 227 -4.21 13.84 14.97
N ALA A 228 -4.19 12.54 14.67
CA ALA A 228 -5.20 11.61 15.14
C ALA A 228 -5.02 11.24 16.62
N ARG A 229 -3.80 11.29 17.16
CA ARG A 229 -3.47 10.94 18.56
C ARG A 229 -3.97 9.56 18.99
N ILE A 230 -4.04 8.61 18.05
CA ILE A 230 -4.45 7.22 18.28
C ILE A 230 -3.33 6.22 17.93
N TYR A 231 -2.25 6.71 17.34
CA TYR A 231 -1.10 5.91 16.96
C TYR A 231 0.09 6.30 17.85
N LEU A 232 1.08 5.41 17.90
CA LEU A 232 2.30 5.64 18.66
C LEU A 232 3.12 6.77 18.04
N ASP A 233 3.71 7.61 18.89
CA ASP A 233 4.60 8.66 18.44
C ASP A 233 5.92 8.05 17.95
N VAL A 234 6.17 8.26 16.66
CA VAL A 234 7.35 7.76 15.93
C VAL A 234 8.01 8.90 15.18
N CYS A 235 9.30 8.76 14.86
CA CYS A 235 10.02 9.74 14.05
C CYS A 235 9.33 9.95 12.69
N ILE A 236 9.03 11.21 12.35
CA ILE A 236 8.33 11.56 11.10
C ILE A 236 9.08 11.18 9.82
N GLU A 237 10.40 11.00 9.89
CA GLU A 237 11.22 10.66 8.73
C GLU A 237 11.49 9.16 8.58
N CYS A 238 11.73 8.46 9.70
CA CYS A 238 12.24 7.09 9.68
C CYS A 238 11.49 6.10 10.59
N GLU A 239 10.40 6.52 11.22
CA GLU A 239 9.57 5.67 12.10
C GLU A 239 10.24 5.20 13.41
N SER A 240 11.50 5.55 13.66
CA SER A 240 12.15 5.22 14.93
C SER A 240 11.33 5.68 16.15
N LEU A 241 11.19 4.78 17.12
CA LEU A 241 10.58 5.02 18.42
C LEU A 241 11.46 5.87 19.35
N ASP A 242 12.75 6.00 19.02
CA ASP A 242 13.72 6.77 19.77
C ASP A 242 13.60 8.26 19.45
N ILE A 243 12.45 8.84 19.77
CA ILE A 243 12.14 10.24 19.54
C ILE A 243 12.73 11.11 20.64
N ASN A 244 13.25 12.28 20.27
CA ASN A 244 13.68 13.27 21.25
C ASN A 244 12.46 14.02 21.81
N GLU A 245 12.57 14.49 23.05
CA GLU A 245 11.59 15.40 23.64
C GLU A 245 11.44 16.63 22.74
N THR A 246 10.27 16.75 22.13
CA THR A 246 9.98 17.75 21.12
C THR A 246 9.09 18.84 21.74
N ALA A 247 9.42 20.11 21.49
CA ALA A 247 8.57 21.23 21.92
C ALA A 247 7.14 21.10 21.35
N GLU A 248 6.13 21.61 22.06
CA GLU A 248 4.67 21.39 21.84
C GLU A 248 4.13 21.61 20.40
N ASP A 249 4.91 22.20 19.50
CA ASP A 249 4.50 22.57 18.14
C ASP A 249 5.27 21.84 17.00
N LYS A 250 6.10 20.85 17.29
CA LYS A 250 6.87 20.11 16.25
C LYS A 250 6.55 18.61 16.25
N PHE A 251 6.62 18.00 15.06
CA PHE A 251 6.49 16.56 14.92
C PHE A 251 7.72 15.84 15.49
N PRO A 252 7.57 14.63 16.05
CA PRO A 252 8.68 13.88 16.64
C PRO A 252 9.78 13.56 15.64
N HIS A 253 11.03 13.72 16.06
CA HIS A 253 12.22 13.30 15.32
C HIS A 253 13.15 12.51 16.23
N CYS A 254 13.77 11.45 15.70
CA CYS A 254 14.86 10.77 16.38
C CYS A 254 16.16 11.59 16.33
N SER A 255 17.16 11.20 17.12
CA SER A 255 18.46 11.88 17.20
C SER A 255 19.13 11.98 15.83
N SER A 256 19.19 10.89 15.08
CA SER A 256 19.82 10.85 13.75
C SER A 256 19.11 11.70 12.69
N CYS A 257 17.78 11.82 12.75
CA CYS A 257 17.03 12.66 11.80
C CYS A 257 17.03 14.14 12.21
N SER A 258 17.14 14.44 13.51
CA SER A 258 17.18 15.82 14.01
C SER A 258 18.41 16.60 13.53
N ASP A 259 19.55 15.93 13.39
CA ASP A 259 20.81 16.57 12.96
C ASP A 259 20.82 16.91 11.46
N ASN A 260 20.04 16.18 10.65
CA ASN A 260 19.90 16.41 9.21
C ASN A 260 18.98 17.60 8.86
N THR A 261 18.32 18.21 9.85
CA THR A 261 17.30 19.26 9.66
C THR A 261 17.86 20.64 9.31
N ALA A 262 19.19 20.80 9.17
CA ALA A 262 19.78 22.10 8.80
C ALA A 262 19.33 22.61 7.41
N ILE A 263 18.80 21.75 6.53
CA ILE A 263 18.50 22.11 5.12
C ILE A 263 17.00 22.39 4.87
N SER A 264 16.08 22.04 5.78
CA SER A 264 14.62 22.10 5.51
C SER A 264 13.89 23.34 6.06
N LYS A 265 14.59 24.38 6.54
CA LYS A 265 13.96 25.64 6.98
C LYS A 265 13.44 26.49 5.80
N LYS A 266 12.39 26.03 5.11
CA LYS A 266 11.45 26.93 4.41
C LYS A 266 10.10 26.92 5.12
N ARG A 267 9.99 27.87 6.05
CA ARG A 267 8.77 28.33 6.74
C ARG A 267 7.57 28.40 5.79
N LEU A 268 6.52 27.65 6.09
CA LEU A 268 5.14 28.09 5.86
C LEU A 268 4.59 28.58 7.20
N LYS A 269 4.67 29.90 7.44
CA LYS A 269 3.93 30.56 8.51
C LYS A 269 2.45 30.55 8.13
N TRP A 270 1.64 29.68 8.72
CA TRP A 270 0.21 29.90 8.80
C TRP A 270 -0.07 30.84 9.97
N LYS A 271 -0.68 32.00 9.67
CA LYS A 271 -1.17 32.91 10.71
C LYS A 271 -2.39 32.27 11.37
N GLN A 272 -2.29 31.98 12.66
CA GLN A 272 -3.48 31.76 13.49
C GLN A 272 -4.24 33.08 13.59
N GLY A 273 -5.44 33.13 13.01
CA GLY A 273 -6.37 34.23 13.23
C GLY A 273 -7.10 34.01 14.55
N GLY A 274 -6.57 34.58 15.63
CA GLY A 274 -7.35 34.81 16.84
C GLY A 274 -8.46 35.81 16.53
N LYS A 275 -9.71 35.44 16.80
CA LYS A 275 -10.83 36.39 16.87
C LYS A 275 -11.20 36.54 18.33
N ASP A 276 -10.63 37.56 18.97
CA ASP A 276 -11.15 38.09 20.22
C ASP A 276 -12.55 38.64 19.96
N LYS A 277 -13.52 38.12 20.71
CA LYS A 277 -14.89 38.63 20.76
C LYS A 277 -14.94 39.72 21.82
N GLU A 278 -14.70 40.96 21.42
CA GLU A 278 -15.01 42.10 22.26
C GLU A 278 -16.49 42.49 22.08
N LYS A 279 -17.28 42.29 23.13
CA LYS A 279 -18.67 42.71 23.24
C LYS A 279 -18.71 44.24 23.37
N ARG A 280 -19.35 44.90 22.40
CA ARG A 280 -19.68 46.32 22.49
C ARG A 280 -21.09 46.46 23.09
N THR A 281 -21.17 46.80 24.38
CA THR A 281 -22.42 47.18 25.03
C THR A 281 -22.80 48.59 24.59
N LYS A 282 -24.03 48.77 24.11
CA LYS A 282 -24.67 50.08 23.97
C LYS A 282 -25.34 50.43 25.30
N ILE A 283 -25.00 51.58 25.86
CA ILE A 283 -25.85 52.70 26.32
C ILE A 283 -24.88 53.76 26.85
#